data_AF-A0A6I1W5N8-F1
#
_entry.id   AF-A0A6I1W5N8-F1
#
_cell.length_a   1.000
_cell.length_b   1.000
_cell.length_c   1.000
_cell.angle_alpha   90.00
_cell.angle_beta   90.00
_cell.angle_gamma   90.00
#
_symmetry.space_group_name_H-M   'P 1'
#
loop_
_entity.id
_entity.type
_entity.pdbx_description
1 polymer ?
#
loop_
_entity_poly.entity_id
_entity_poly.type
_entity_poly.pdbx_seq_one_letter_code
_entity_poly.pdbx_strand_id
1 'polypeptide(L)'
;RALDAKARERYSQAQAEHKAACELYDMKRNAARVKARKLYSGGDENAAQEELKRHSSENPPPIQRRYIVNDATVEKLGELLNENPNGLAVERDELGGWLATMQSEDGSVARAFYLECFDGNGSFTYDRIGRGTIYIKSCCLSLIGGIQPSR
;
A
#
# COMPACT_ATOMS: atom_id res chain seq x y z
N ARG A 1 -1.46 -16.92 11.44
CA ARG A 1 -1.62 -17.48 10.07
C ARG A 1 -3.08 -17.61 9.59
N ALA A 2 -4.04 -18.07 10.42
CA ALA A 2 -5.46 -18.12 9.99
C ALA A 2 -6.07 -16.74 9.63
N LEU A 3 -5.67 -15.67 10.33
CA LEU A 3 -6.10 -14.30 10.03
C LEU A 3 -5.58 -13.82 8.66
N ASP A 4 -4.31 -14.05 8.34
CA ASP A 4 -3.76 -13.69 7.01
C ASP A 4 -4.44 -14.46 5.89
N ALA A 5 -4.79 -15.74 6.10
CA ALA A 5 -5.51 -16.53 5.10
C ALA A 5 -6.89 -15.93 4.81
N LYS A 6 -7.66 -15.59 5.85
CA LYS A 6 -8.96 -14.90 5.71
C LYS A 6 -8.82 -13.53 5.04
N ALA A 7 -7.77 -12.78 5.38
CA ALA A 7 -7.53 -11.48 4.76
C ALA A 7 -7.19 -11.59 3.27
N ARG A 8 -6.41 -12.61 2.88
CA ARG A 8 -6.13 -12.92 1.46
C ARG A 8 -7.39 -13.30 0.69
N GLU A 9 -8.27 -14.10 1.29
CA GLU A 9 -9.55 -14.48 0.69
C GLU A 9 -10.45 -13.26 0.47
N ARG A 10 -10.66 -12.44 1.50
CA ARG A 10 -11.43 -11.19 1.40
C ARG A 10 -10.85 -10.25 0.35
N TYR A 11 -9.52 -10.16 0.30
CA TYR A 11 -8.84 -9.35 -0.69
C TYR A 11 -9.07 -9.86 -2.12
N SER A 12 -9.03 -11.18 -2.33
CA SER A 12 -9.31 -11.80 -3.62
C SER A 12 -10.75 -11.54 -4.07
N GLN A 13 -11.73 -11.63 -3.16
CA GLN A 13 -13.12 -11.28 -3.43
C GLN A 13 -13.26 -9.80 -3.79
N ALA A 14 -12.67 -8.91 -2.98
CA ALA A 14 -12.67 -7.47 -3.24
C ALA A 14 -12.00 -7.11 -4.57
N GLN A 15 -10.92 -7.82 -4.97
CA GLN A 15 -10.30 -7.63 -6.28
C GLN A 15 -11.23 -8.02 -7.42
N ALA A 16 -11.96 -9.14 -7.30
CA ALA A 16 -12.92 -9.56 -8.31
C ALA A 16 -14.08 -8.55 -8.46
N GLU A 17 -14.63 -8.09 -7.34
CA GLU A 17 -15.66 -7.04 -7.29
C GLU A 17 -15.14 -5.73 -7.88
N HIS A 18 -13.93 -5.33 -7.50
CA HIS A 18 -13.29 -4.12 -7.98
C HIS A 18 -13.07 -4.17 -9.50
N LYS A 19 -12.62 -5.31 -10.04
CA LYS A 19 -12.47 -5.50 -11.48
C LYS A 19 -13.80 -5.33 -12.20
N ALA A 20 -14.87 -5.96 -11.72
CA ALA A 20 -16.20 -5.79 -12.28
C ALA A 20 -16.69 -4.33 -12.19
N ALA A 21 -16.42 -3.64 -11.08
CA ALA A 21 -16.75 -2.23 -10.91
C ALA A 21 -15.98 -1.33 -11.90
N CYS A 22 -14.68 -1.60 -12.14
CA CYS A 22 -13.87 -0.88 -13.12
C CYS A 22 -14.44 -1.01 -14.53
N GLU A 23 -14.80 -2.22 -14.95
CA GLU A 23 -15.47 -2.44 -16.26
C GLU A 23 -16.76 -1.63 -16.38
N LEU A 24 -17.60 -1.62 -15.33
CA LEU A 24 -18.82 -0.81 -15.31
C LEU A 24 -18.53 0.70 -15.36
N TYR A 25 -17.49 1.16 -14.66
CA TYR A 25 -17.05 2.56 -14.71
C TYR A 25 -16.56 2.94 -16.10
N ASP A 26 -15.80 2.08 -16.78
CA ASP A 26 -15.33 2.33 -18.14
C ASP A 26 -16.48 2.37 -19.14
N MET A 27 -17.47 1.48 -19.00
CA MET A 27 -18.71 1.55 -19.78
C MET A 27 -19.44 2.89 -19.58
N LYS A 28 -19.59 3.34 -18.32
CA LYS A 28 -20.18 4.65 -18.00
C LYS A 28 -19.40 5.81 -18.59
N ARG A 29 -18.06 5.79 -18.48
CA ARG A 29 -17.17 6.81 -19.06
C ARG A 29 -17.28 6.84 -20.58
N ASN A 30 -17.36 5.71 -21.24
CA ASN A 30 -17.53 5.64 -22.70
C ASN A 30 -18.90 6.20 -23.12
N ALA A 31 -19.98 5.85 -22.42
CA ALA A 31 -21.30 6.43 -22.67
C ALA A 31 -21.31 7.96 -22.46
N ALA A 32 -20.69 8.43 -21.37
CA ALA A 32 -20.54 9.85 -21.07
C ALA A 32 -19.72 10.58 -22.15
N ARG A 33 -18.63 9.98 -22.65
CA ARG A 33 -17.82 10.52 -23.76
C ARG A 33 -18.64 10.68 -25.04
N VAL A 34 -19.47 9.69 -25.38
CA VAL A 34 -20.35 9.76 -26.56
C VAL A 34 -21.35 10.90 -26.42
N LYS A 35 -21.97 11.04 -25.25
CA LYS A 35 -22.95 12.11 -24.97
C LYS A 35 -22.30 13.49 -24.93
N ALA A 36 -21.16 13.63 -24.25
CA ALA A 36 -20.37 14.86 -24.20
C ALA A 36 -19.94 15.30 -25.61
N ARG A 37 -19.54 14.35 -26.48
CA ARG A 37 -19.20 14.66 -27.88
C ARG A 37 -20.38 15.26 -28.64
N LYS A 38 -21.60 14.76 -28.43
CA LYS A 38 -22.81 15.32 -29.06
C LYS A 38 -23.12 16.73 -28.56
N LEU A 39 -23.02 16.96 -27.24
CA LEU A 39 -23.23 18.28 -26.63
C LEU A 39 -22.21 19.30 -27.14
N TYR A 40 -20.94 18.90 -27.20
CA TYR A 40 -19.86 19.71 -27.73
C TYR A 40 -20.06 20.07 -29.22
N SER A 41 -20.43 19.10 -30.07
CA SER A 41 -20.76 19.36 -31.47
C SER A 41 -22.01 20.24 -31.65
N GLY A 42 -22.90 20.27 -30.65
CA GLY A 42 -24.06 21.16 -30.59
C GLY A 42 -23.74 22.57 -30.06
N GLY A 43 -22.48 22.86 -29.73
CA GLY A 43 -22.03 24.16 -29.23
C GLY A 43 -22.16 24.36 -27.71
N ASP A 44 -22.59 23.36 -26.96
CA ASP A 44 -22.72 23.43 -25.50
C ASP A 44 -21.52 22.75 -24.81
N GLU A 45 -20.41 23.49 -24.76
CA GLU A 45 -19.16 23.04 -24.16
C GLU A 45 -19.27 22.83 -22.64
N ASN A 46 -20.04 23.67 -21.96
CA ASN A 46 -20.24 23.57 -20.51
C ASN A 46 -20.98 22.27 -20.16
N ALA A 47 -22.06 21.95 -20.87
CA ALA A 47 -22.80 20.70 -20.64
C ALA A 47 -21.94 19.47 -20.98
N ALA A 48 -21.08 19.55 -22.01
CA ALA A 48 -20.15 18.48 -22.34
C ALA A 48 -19.12 18.23 -21.22
N GLN A 49 -18.56 19.30 -20.63
CA GLN A 49 -17.61 19.21 -19.54
C GLN A 49 -18.24 18.66 -18.26
N GLU A 50 -19.45 19.08 -17.91
CA GLU A 50 -20.19 18.53 -16.76
C GLU A 50 -20.46 17.03 -16.92
N GLU A 51 -20.85 16.59 -18.12
CA GLU A 51 -21.11 15.18 -18.37
C GLU A 51 -19.86 14.31 -18.21
N LEU A 52 -18.68 14.80 -18.60
CA LEU A 52 -17.41 14.11 -18.37
C LEU A 52 -17.02 14.07 -16.89
N LYS A 53 -17.26 15.16 -16.14
CA LYS A 53 -16.96 15.24 -14.70
C LYS A 53 -17.80 14.28 -13.86
N ARG A 54 -19.05 14.02 -14.24
CA ARG A 54 -19.94 13.09 -13.51
C ARG A 54 -19.37 11.68 -13.35
N HIS A 55 -18.46 11.28 -14.23
CA HIS A 55 -17.86 9.95 -14.24
C HIS A 55 -16.33 9.98 -14.20
N SER A 56 -15.74 11.07 -13.68
CA SER A 56 -14.28 11.20 -13.55
C SER A 56 -13.72 10.62 -12.25
N SER A 57 -14.57 10.12 -11.35
CA SER A 57 -14.15 9.57 -10.07
C SER A 57 -13.22 8.38 -10.26
N GLU A 58 -12.08 8.38 -9.58
CA GLU A 58 -11.20 7.23 -9.50
C GLU A 58 -11.84 6.13 -8.65
N ASN A 59 -11.71 4.88 -9.13
CA ASN A 59 -12.01 3.70 -8.35
C ASN A 59 -10.65 3.12 -7.93
N PRO A 60 -10.13 3.43 -6.74
CA PRO A 60 -8.83 2.92 -6.31
C PRO A 60 -8.91 1.41 -6.07
N PRO A 61 -7.82 0.66 -6.36
CA PRO A 61 -7.80 -0.77 -6.09
C PRO A 61 -7.96 -1.03 -4.59
N PRO A 62 -8.58 -2.17 -4.22
CA PRO A 62 -8.63 -2.57 -2.83
C PRO A 62 -7.21 -2.74 -2.30
N ILE A 63 -7.03 -2.51 -1.00
CA ILE A 63 -5.77 -2.72 -0.30
C ILE A 63 -5.86 -4.02 0.48
N GLN A 64 -4.83 -4.86 0.38
CA GLN A 64 -4.79 -6.11 1.12
C GLN A 64 -4.45 -5.83 2.59
N ARG A 65 -5.35 -6.22 3.49
CA ARG A 65 -5.01 -6.25 4.92
C ARG A 65 -3.93 -7.30 5.17
N ARG A 66 -2.83 -6.88 5.80
CA ARG A 66 -1.73 -7.76 6.22
C ARG A 66 -1.53 -7.64 7.72
N TYR A 67 -1.20 -8.76 8.34
CA TYR A 67 -0.84 -8.80 9.76
C TYR A 67 0.64 -9.14 9.94
N ILE A 68 1.12 -10.13 9.16
CA ILE A 68 2.50 -10.62 9.25
C ILE A 68 3.28 -10.30 7.98
N VAL A 69 4.54 -9.89 8.15
CA VAL A 69 5.53 -9.73 7.08
C VAL A 69 6.78 -10.51 7.47
N ASN A 70 7.30 -11.34 6.57
CA ASN A 70 8.50 -12.11 6.87
C ASN A 70 9.75 -11.43 6.35
N ASP A 71 9.84 -11.20 5.04
CA ASP A 71 11.03 -10.64 4.41
C ASP A 71 10.69 -9.44 3.53
N ALA A 72 10.77 -8.25 4.12
CA ALA A 72 10.58 -7.00 3.41
C ALA A 72 11.79 -6.09 3.65
N THR A 73 12.18 -5.37 2.59
CA THR A 73 13.06 -4.22 2.76
C THR A 73 12.33 -3.14 3.53
N VAL A 74 13.10 -2.21 4.09
CA VAL A 74 12.58 -1.09 4.87
C VAL A 74 11.66 -0.19 4.03
N GLU A 75 12.00 0.04 2.76
CA GLU A 75 11.13 0.77 1.83
C GLU A 75 9.81 0.05 1.61
N LYS A 76 9.85 -1.29 1.44
CA LYS A 76 8.63 -2.05 1.27
C LYS A 76 7.80 -2.08 2.55
N LEU A 77 8.44 -2.15 3.72
CA LEU A 77 7.74 -1.99 5.00
C LEU A 77 7.04 -0.64 5.08
N GLY A 78 7.69 0.43 4.62
CA GLY A 78 7.09 1.75 4.54
C GLY A 78 5.79 1.82 3.73
N GLU A 79 5.81 1.26 2.51
CA GLU A 79 4.60 1.14 1.68
C GLU A 79 3.51 0.34 2.41
N LEU A 80 3.88 -0.80 3.00
CA LEU A 80 2.93 -1.68 3.67
C LEU A 80 2.32 -1.06 4.93
N LEU A 81 3.06 -0.21 5.66
CA LEU A 81 2.56 0.50 6.83
C LEU A 81 1.53 1.57 6.45
N ASN A 82 1.69 2.24 5.31
CA ASN A 82 0.66 3.14 4.78
C ASN A 82 -0.61 2.40 4.35
N GLU A 83 -0.45 1.21 3.79
CA GLU A 83 -1.56 0.31 3.46
C GLU A 83 -2.24 -0.29 4.71
N ASN A 84 -1.49 -0.43 5.82
CA ASN A 84 -1.90 -1.09 7.05
C ASN A 84 -1.65 -0.20 8.28
N PRO A 85 -2.45 0.85 8.48
CA PRO A 85 -2.18 1.89 9.48
C PRO A 85 -2.25 1.44 10.94
N ASN A 86 -2.72 0.22 11.22
CA ASN A 86 -2.69 -0.34 12.59
C ASN A 86 -1.38 -1.12 12.86
N GLY A 87 -0.42 -1.03 11.94
CA GLY A 87 0.88 -1.68 12.06
C GLY A 87 0.93 -3.11 11.51
N LEU A 88 2.14 -3.65 11.55
CA LEU A 88 2.51 -4.97 11.04
C LEU A 88 3.38 -5.72 12.05
N ALA A 89 3.30 -7.04 12.05
CA ALA A 89 4.22 -7.91 12.77
C ALA A 89 5.27 -8.47 11.81
N VAL A 90 6.54 -8.19 12.07
CA VAL A 90 7.66 -8.80 11.35
C VAL A 90 8.02 -10.12 12.02
N GLU A 91 7.87 -11.23 11.29
CA GLU A 91 8.18 -12.59 11.75
C GLU A 91 9.49 -13.07 11.10
N ARG A 92 10.52 -13.29 11.92
CA ARG A 92 11.86 -13.72 11.47
C ARG A 92 12.28 -15.02 12.15
N ASP A 93 12.73 -16.00 11.36
CA ASP A 93 13.19 -17.28 11.91
C ASP A 93 14.59 -17.19 12.53
N GLU A 94 15.39 -16.20 12.12
CA GLU A 94 16.75 -15.97 12.64
C GLU A 94 17.02 -14.48 12.92
N LEU A 95 16.82 -14.09 14.18
CA LEU A 95 17.02 -12.72 14.66
C LEU A 95 18.49 -12.37 14.88
N GLY A 96 19.35 -13.33 15.22
CA GLY A 96 20.77 -13.08 15.49
C GLY A 96 21.48 -12.56 14.24
N GLY A 97 21.31 -13.25 13.11
CA GLY A 97 21.80 -12.79 11.80
C GLY A 97 21.23 -11.43 11.40
N TRP A 98 19.93 -11.20 11.61
CA TRP A 98 19.28 -9.94 11.30
C TRP A 98 19.80 -8.76 12.16
N LEU A 99 20.00 -8.97 13.46
CA LEU A 99 20.60 -7.99 14.37
C LEU A 99 22.05 -7.69 13.97
N ALA A 100 22.82 -8.71 13.60
CA ALA A 100 24.20 -8.52 13.12
C ALA A 100 24.24 -7.67 11.84
N THR A 101 23.31 -7.89 10.88
CA THR A 101 23.17 -7.03 9.71
C THR A 101 22.83 -5.59 10.09
N MET A 102 21.91 -5.39 11.04
CA MET A 102 21.59 -4.03 11.50
C MET A 102 22.73 -3.36 12.26
N GLN A 103 23.67 -4.12 12.84
CA GLN A 103 24.84 -3.59 13.53
C GLN A 103 25.99 -3.22 12.60
N SER A 104 25.96 -3.67 11.34
CA SER A 104 26.96 -3.28 10.34
C SER A 104 26.83 -1.80 9.94
N GLU A 105 27.85 -1.29 9.25
CA GLU A 105 27.85 0.07 8.69
C GLU A 105 26.71 0.24 7.67
N ASP A 106 26.53 -0.76 6.80
CA ASP A 106 25.47 -0.80 5.79
C ASP A 106 24.05 -0.90 6.40
N GLY A 107 23.94 -1.42 7.63
CA GLY A 107 22.69 -1.58 8.36
C GLY A 107 22.14 -0.32 9.04
N SER A 108 22.90 0.78 9.03
CA SER A 108 22.58 2.01 9.76
C SER A 108 21.22 2.62 9.41
N VAL A 109 20.87 2.63 8.11
CA VAL A 109 19.58 3.16 7.62
C VAL A 109 18.41 2.30 8.11
N ALA A 110 18.56 0.97 8.03
CA ALA A 110 17.53 0.06 8.51
C ALA A 110 17.34 0.18 10.02
N ARG A 111 18.45 0.27 10.77
CA ARG A 111 18.42 0.47 12.22
C ARG A 111 17.67 1.75 12.61
N ALA A 112 17.92 2.87 11.94
CA ALA A 112 17.21 4.13 12.19
C ALA A 112 15.69 3.98 11.99
N PHE A 113 15.26 3.27 10.94
CA PHE A 113 13.85 2.99 10.69
C PHE A 113 13.19 2.12 11.78
N TYR A 114 13.83 1.02 12.17
CA TYR A 114 13.28 0.15 13.20
C TYR A 114 13.22 0.85 14.57
N LEU A 115 14.13 1.78 14.85
CA LEU A 115 14.06 2.65 16.03
C LEU A 115 12.87 3.61 15.95
N GLU A 116 12.62 4.26 14.81
CA GLU A 116 11.42 5.10 14.63
C GLU A 116 10.13 4.29 14.82
N CYS A 117 10.14 3.01 14.44
CA CYS A 117 8.99 2.12 14.64
C CYS A 117 8.72 1.75 16.10
N PHE A 118 9.71 1.92 16.99
CA PHE A 118 9.60 1.49 18.39
C PHE A 118 8.52 2.25 19.15
N ASP A 119 8.41 3.57 18.92
CA ASP A 119 7.44 4.42 19.60
C ASP A 119 6.00 4.23 19.07
N GLY A 120 5.84 3.62 17.90
CA GLY A 120 4.54 3.24 17.32
C GLY A 120 3.69 4.41 16.80
N ASN A 121 4.01 5.65 17.16
CA ASN A 121 3.34 6.88 16.71
C ASN A 121 4.24 7.77 15.84
N GLY A 122 5.49 7.35 15.62
CA GLY A 122 6.48 8.02 14.80
C GLY A 122 6.11 8.00 13.31
N SER A 123 6.75 8.88 12.55
CA SER A 123 6.56 9.01 11.11
C SER A 123 7.91 8.99 10.41
N PHE A 124 7.98 8.38 9.24
CA PHE A 124 9.25 8.23 8.53
C PHE A 124 9.07 8.56 7.06
N THR A 125 9.99 9.34 6.49
CA THR A 125 9.96 9.71 5.06
C THR A 125 11.14 9.09 4.33
N TYR A 126 10.86 8.44 3.20
CA TYR A 126 11.88 8.00 2.23
C TYR A 126 11.80 8.82 0.96
N ASP A 127 12.93 9.41 0.56
CA ASP A 127 13.10 10.02 -0.75
C ASP A 127 14.06 9.18 -1.59
N ARG A 128 13.56 8.61 -2.69
CA ARG A 128 14.35 7.75 -3.57
C ARG A 128 14.22 8.19 -5.02
N ILE A 129 15.36 8.29 -5.72
CA ILE A 129 15.38 8.51 -7.16
C ILE A 129 14.58 7.39 -7.84
N GLY A 130 13.61 7.77 -8.68
CA GLY A 130 12.74 6.84 -9.43
C GLY A 130 11.48 6.36 -8.70
N ARG A 131 11.47 6.28 -7.36
CA ARG A 131 10.25 5.93 -6.58
C ARG A 131 9.54 7.14 -5.97
N GLY A 132 10.18 8.30 -5.98
CA GLY A 132 9.63 9.53 -5.40
C GLY A 132 9.72 9.51 -3.87
N THR A 133 8.75 10.16 -3.25
CA THR A 133 8.66 10.34 -1.80
C THR A 133 7.61 9.40 -1.21
N ILE A 134 7.99 8.61 -0.22
CA ILE A 134 7.07 7.79 0.59
C ILE A 134 7.05 8.39 1.99
N TYR A 135 5.94 9.01 2.35
CA TYR A 135 5.67 9.48 3.71
C TYR A 135 4.88 8.42 4.48
N ILE A 136 5.48 7.87 5.54
CA ILE A 136 4.88 6.83 6.38
C ILE A 136 4.22 7.52 7.57
N LYS A 137 2.89 7.49 7.62
CA LYS A 137 2.12 8.23 8.62
C LYS A 137 2.27 7.68 10.04
N SER A 138 2.35 6.36 10.18
CA SER A 138 2.49 5.68 11.47
C SER A 138 3.42 4.49 11.33
N CYS A 139 4.58 4.59 11.97
CA CYS A 139 5.57 3.53 12.05
C CYS A 139 5.23 2.62 13.22
N CYS A 140 4.25 1.73 13.05
CA CYS A 140 3.87 0.76 14.08
C CYS A 140 4.30 -0.65 13.65
N LEU A 141 5.37 -1.16 14.27
CA LEU A 141 5.92 -2.46 13.92
C LEU A 141 6.16 -3.30 15.18
N SER A 142 5.62 -4.51 15.19
CA SER A 142 6.01 -5.54 16.17
C SER A 142 7.03 -6.48 15.56
N LEU A 143 7.98 -6.98 16.35
CA LEU A 143 8.98 -7.95 15.90
C LEU A 143 8.82 -9.24 16.70
N ILE A 144 8.74 -10.37 16.02
CA ILE A 144 8.77 -11.70 16.62
C ILE A 144 9.77 -12.57 15.87
N GLY A 145 10.55 -13.35 16.59
CA GLY A 145 11.46 -14.27 15.94
C GLY A 145 12.27 -15.14 16.90
N GLY A 146 12.94 -16.12 16.31
CA GLY A 146 13.84 -17.02 17.03
C GLY A 146 15.29 -16.54 16.95
N ILE A 147 16.10 -16.97 17.91
CA ILE A 147 17.57 -16.98 17.78
C ILE A 147 17.95 -18.45 17.77
N GLN A 148 18.57 -18.91 16.70
CA GLN A 148 19.09 -20.28 16.67
C GLN A 148 20.25 -20.38 17.65
N PRO A 149 20.23 -21.35 18.59
CA PRO A 149 21.37 -21.57 19.47
C PRO A 149 22.58 -21.93 18.63
N SER A 150 23.70 -21.25 18.90
CA SER A 150 25.00 -21.63 18.37
C SER A 150 25.27 -23.10 18.76
N ARG A 151 25.59 -23.94 17.77
CA ARG A 151 26.09 -25.29 18.04
C ARG A 151 27.33 -25.25 18.93
#